data_AF-A0A7X9JPK8-F1
#
_entry.id   AF-A0A7X9JPK8-F1
#
_cell.length_a   1.000
_cell.length_b   1.000
_cell.length_c   1.000
_cell.angle_alpha   90.00
_cell.angle_beta   90.00
_cell.angle_gamma   90.00
#
_symmetry.space_group_name_H-M   'P 1'
#
loop_
_entity.id
_entity.type
_entity.pdbx_description
1 polymer ?
#
loop_
_entity_poly.entity_id
_entity_poly.type
_entity_poly.pdbx_seq_one_letter_code
_entity_poly.pdbx_strand_id
1 'polypeptide(L)'
;PYKVFSNIPFNITSTVIKRLTESEQLQEAYLIVQKEAAKKFIGKPYDTANSQMAVLIKPFFNLGIVYEFSKDDFTPRPNVDIALLKINKNSNPEVEMQNKSIYQDFVVYAFNQFKPNIVDGLSSVMGRSNLLRLSSELKFSPSSKPSQLDSEQWIGLFNYLIKNNRNKLGVVKGSFSKLKQQQSKLEKINRTRVDKGWKKFRKN
;
A
#
# COMPACT_ATOMS: atom_id res chain seq x y z
N PRO A 1 18.51 -9.87 11.33
CA PRO A 1 17.04 -10.08 11.25
C PRO A 1 16.38 -9.74 12.60
N TYR A 2 15.15 -9.22 12.61
CA TYR A 2 14.46 -8.85 13.85
C TYR A 2 12.93 -9.00 13.79
N LYS A 3 12.31 -9.07 14.97
CA LYS A 3 10.86 -8.98 15.18
C LYS A 3 10.51 -7.73 15.98
N VAL A 4 9.33 -7.15 15.75
CA VAL A 4 8.86 -5.92 16.42
C VAL A 4 7.54 -6.15 17.12
N PHE A 5 7.42 -5.67 18.36
CA PHE A 5 6.17 -5.63 19.11
C PHE A 5 6.01 -4.22 19.67
N SER A 6 4.90 -3.55 19.38
CA SER A 6 4.72 -2.18 19.85
C SER A 6 3.25 -1.74 19.89
N ASN A 7 2.90 -1.00 20.94
CA ASN A 7 1.75 -0.11 20.92
C ASN A 7 2.19 1.24 20.36
N ILE A 8 1.78 1.60 19.14
CA ILE A 8 2.27 2.82 18.48
C ILE A 8 1.22 3.94 18.52
N PRO A 9 1.63 5.20 18.67
CA PRO A 9 0.72 6.33 18.51
C PRO A 9 0.04 6.31 17.14
N PHE A 10 -1.29 6.44 17.11
CA PHE A 10 -2.08 6.23 15.90
C PHE A 10 -1.76 7.23 14.77
N ASN A 11 -1.27 8.42 15.10
CA ASN A 11 -0.88 9.44 14.12
C ASN A 11 0.38 9.06 13.32
N ILE A 12 1.19 8.11 13.79
CA ILE A 12 2.42 7.67 13.10
C ILE A 12 2.32 6.28 12.48
N THR A 13 1.18 5.59 12.61
CA THR A 13 0.94 4.22 12.11
C THR A 13 1.47 4.01 10.69
N SER A 14 1.10 4.90 9.77
CA SER A 14 1.51 4.77 8.37
C SER A 14 3.03 4.91 8.17
N THR A 15 3.67 5.82 8.91
CA THR A 15 5.12 6.00 8.87
C THR A 15 5.85 4.78 9.40
N VAL A 16 5.37 4.21 10.52
CA VAL A 16 5.95 3.02 11.14
C VAL A 16 5.84 1.83 10.20
N ILE A 17 4.63 1.53 9.70
CA ILE A 17 4.42 0.39 8.78
C ILE A 17 5.29 0.52 7.54
N LYS A 18 5.34 1.72 6.92
CA LYS A 18 6.21 1.98 5.77
C LYS A 18 7.67 1.65 6.06
N ARG A 19 8.23 2.19 7.15
CA ARG A 19 9.64 1.93 7.54
C ARG A 19 9.90 0.46 7.79
N LEU A 20 8.98 -0.23 8.47
CA LEU A 20 9.08 -1.66 8.74
C LEU A 20 9.09 -2.48 7.44
N THR A 21 8.16 -2.23 6.51
CA THR A 21 8.06 -2.96 5.24
C THR A 21 9.18 -2.62 4.23
N GLU A 22 9.87 -1.50 4.43
CA GLU A 22 11.05 -1.13 3.63
C GLU A 22 12.33 -1.82 4.14
N SER A 23 12.36 -2.24 5.41
CA SER A 23 13.51 -2.93 5.99
C SER A 23 13.61 -4.38 5.50
N GLU A 24 14.77 -4.75 4.99
CA GLU A 24 15.05 -6.13 4.57
C GLU A 24 15.22 -7.09 5.75
N GLN A 25 15.55 -6.54 6.93
CA GLN A 25 15.87 -7.28 8.15
C GLN A 25 14.62 -7.67 8.95
N LEU A 26 13.48 -7.01 8.71
CA LEU A 26 12.22 -7.34 9.37
C LEU A 26 11.79 -8.77 9.02
N GLN A 27 11.47 -9.57 10.04
CA GLN A 27 10.81 -10.86 9.87
C GLN A 27 9.32 -10.73 10.17
N GLU A 28 8.99 -10.18 11.33
CA GLU A 28 7.61 -10.04 11.80
C GLU A 28 7.43 -8.73 12.58
N ALA A 29 6.24 -8.16 12.52
CA ALA A 29 5.81 -7.07 13.39
C ALA A 29 4.39 -7.31 13.92
N TYR A 30 4.18 -6.96 15.19
CA TYR A 30 2.90 -6.99 15.89
C TYR A 30 2.65 -5.59 16.44
N LEU A 31 1.69 -4.89 15.83
CA LEU A 31 1.43 -3.49 16.11
C LEU A 31 -0.01 -3.29 16.58
N ILE A 32 -0.18 -2.64 17.72
CA ILE A 32 -1.50 -2.17 18.17
C ILE A 32 -1.80 -0.88 17.41
N VAL A 33 -2.87 -0.90 16.61
CA VAL A 33 -3.25 0.18 15.70
C VAL A 33 -4.78 0.33 15.63
N GLN A 34 -5.25 1.44 15.06
CA GLN A 34 -6.67 1.58 14.73
C GLN A 34 -7.09 0.49 13.73
N LYS A 35 -8.25 -0.14 13.95
CA LYS A 35 -8.77 -1.22 13.10
C LYS A 35 -8.91 -0.81 11.64
N GLU A 36 -9.44 0.39 11.39
CA GLU A 36 -9.58 0.93 10.03
C GLU A 36 -8.22 1.21 9.35
N ALA A 37 -7.22 1.63 10.13
CA ALA A 37 -5.87 1.77 9.60
C ALA A 37 -5.29 0.39 9.21
N ALA A 38 -5.46 -0.63 10.07
CA ALA A 38 -5.04 -2.00 9.75
C ALA A 38 -5.69 -2.50 8.45
N LYS A 39 -7.03 -2.38 8.33
CA LYS A 39 -7.78 -2.77 7.13
C LYS A 39 -7.24 -2.11 5.87
N LYS A 40 -6.90 -0.82 5.93
CA LYS A 40 -6.34 -0.08 4.78
C LYS A 40 -4.98 -0.59 4.29
N PHE A 41 -4.14 -1.10 5.21
CA PHE A 41 -2.85 -1.71 4.88
C PHE A 41 -3.00 -3.16 4.41
N ILE A 42 -3.96 -3.89 4.97
CA ILE A 42 -4.29 -5.25 4.52
C ILE A 42 -4.96 -5.21 3.14
N GLY A 43 -5.79 -4.20 2.86
CA GLY A 43 -6.56 -4.07 1.64
C GLY A 43 -7.69 -5.11 1.55
N LYS A 44 -8.17 -5.39 0.32
CA LYS A 44 -9.21 -6.39 0.08
C LYS A 44 -8.82 -7.77 0.63
N PRO A 45 -9.77 -8.53 1.23
CA PRO A 45 -11.21 -8.22 1.35
C PRO A 45 -11.58 -7.35 2.56
N TYR A 46 -10.62 -6.95 3.40
CA TYR A 46 -10.85 -6.22 4.64
C TYR A 46 -11.17 -4.74 4.44
N ASP A 47 -10.94 -4.23 3.23
CA ASP A 47 -11.30 -2.88 2.78
C ASP A 47 -12.01 -2.97 1.41
N THR A 48 -12.89 -2.02 1.15
CA THR A 48 -13.63 -1.87 -0.12
C THR A 48 -12.70 -1.57 -1.31
N ALA A 49 -11.56 -0.94 -1.04
CA ALA A 49 -10.56 -0.58 -2.03
C ALA A 49 -9.14 -0.80 -1.50
N ASN A 50 -8.25 -1.33 -2.35
CA ASN A 50 -6.84 -1.43 -2.02
C ASN A 50 -6.18 -0.05 -2.07
N SER A 51 -5.50 0.32 -0.98
CA SER A 51 -4.60 1.46 -1.00
C SER A 51 -3.36 1.16 -1.85
N GLN A 52 -2.71 2.19 -2.40
CA GLN A 52 -1.43 2.02 -3.12
C GLN A 52 -0.40 1.28 -2.24
N MET A 53 -0.39 1.56 -0.93
CA MET A 53 0.54 0.93 0.00
C MET A 53 0.23 -0.54 0.24
N ALA A 54 -1.05 -0.93 0.32
CA ALA A 54 -1.43 -2.34 0.43
C ALA A 54 -0.93 -3.14 -0.78
N VAL A 55 -1.12 -2.61 -2.00
CA VAL A 55 -0.62 -3.24 -3.24
C VAL A 55 0.90 -3.34 -3.24
N LEU A 56 1.61 -2.28 -2.81
CA LEU A 56 3.08 -2.26 -2.79
C LEU A 56 3.71 -3.35 -1.90
N ILE A 57 3.06 -3.71 -0.78
CA ILE A 57 3.67 -4.59 0.23
C ILE A 57 3.17 -6.03 0.17
N LYS A 58 1.94 -6.27 -0.31
CA LYS A 58 1.30 -7.60 -0.35
C LYS A 58 2.19 -8.73 -0.91
N PRO A 59 2.91 -8.53 -2.03
CA PRO A 59 3.72 -9.62 -2.59
C PRO A 59 4.84 -10.09 -1.65
N PHE A 60 5.28 -9.21 -0.75
CA PHE A 60 6.44 -9.42 0.13
C PHE A 60 6.05 -9.70 1.58
N PHE A 61 4.81 -9.40 1.96
CA PHE A 61 4.34 -9.51 3.34
C PHE A 61 2.90 -10.00 3.41
N ASN A 62 2.65 -10.90 4.36
CA ASN A 62 1.34 -11.31 4.80
C ASN A 62 0.90 -10.42 5.97
N LEU A 63 -0.19 -9.68 5.78
CA LEU A 63 -0.77 -8.80 6.79
C LEU A 63 -2.12 -9.33 7.25
N GLY A 64 -2.41 -9.24 8.54
CA GLY A 64 -3.70 -9.66 9.09
C GLY A 64 -3.96 -9.13 10.50
N ILE A 65 -5.24 -9.01 10.86
CA ILE A 65 -5.64 -8.75 12.24
C ILE A 65 -5.65 -10.08 12.98
N VAL A 66 -4.84 -10.18 14.05
CA VAL A 66 -4.74 -11.40 14.86
C VAL A 66 -5.46 -11.29 16.21
N TYR A 67 -5.84 -10.07 16.60
CA TYR A 67 -6.63 -9.82 17.81
C TYR A 67 -7.36 -8.48 17.69
N GLU A 68 -8.57 -8.39 18.24
CA GLU A 68 -9.32 -7.14 18.39
C GLU A 68 -9.49 -6.84 19.88
N PHE A 69 -9.14 -5.63 20.29
CA PHE A 69 -9.16 -5.24 21.70
C PHE A 69 -10.51 -4.61 22.08
N SER A 70 -10.88 -4.75 23.35
CA SER A 70 -11.94 -3.91 23.93
C SER A 70 -11.44 -2.47 24.06
N LYS A 71 -12.35 -1.49 23.95
CA LYS A 71 -12.01 -0.09 24.24
C LYS A 71 -11.64 0.10 25.71
N ASP A 72 -12.12 -0.77 26.57
CA ASP A 72 -11.89 -0.69 28.01
C ASP A 72 -10.51 -1.24 28.41
N ASP A 73 -9.78 -1.85 27.47
CA ASP A 73 -8.38 -2.28 27.64
C ASP A 73 -7.39 -1.09 27.67
N PHE A 74 -7.86 0.14 27.39
CA PHE A 74 -7.00 1.32 27.22
C PHE A 74 -7.44 2.49 28.11
N THR A 75 -6.44 3.22 28.62
CA THR A 75 -6.64 4.48 29.36
C THR A 75 -5.79 5.60 28.75
N PRO A 76 -6.39 6.74 28.35
CA PRO A 76 -7.83 7.02 28.33
C PRO A 76 -8.56 6.17 27.29
N ARG A 77 -9.87 5.96 27.51
CA ARG A 77 -10.73 5.19 26.59
C ARG A 77 -10.70 5.80 25.17
N PRO A 78 -10.39 5.02 24.13
CA PRO A 78 -10.31 5.49 22.76
C PRO A 78 -11.70 5.58 22.12
N ASN A 79 -11.87 6.51 21.17
CA ASN A 79 -13.12 6.67 20.41
C ASN A 79 -13.19 5.79 19.16
N VAL A 80 -12.18 4.95 18.93
CA VAL A 80 -11.99 4.15 17.72
C VAL A 80 -11.74 2.70 18.11
N ASP A 81 -12.00 1.78 17.19
CA ASP A 81 -11.71 0.37 17.41
C ASP A 81 -10.21 0.10 17.21
N ILE A 82 -9.66 -0.79 18.02
CA ILE A 82 -8.23 -1.08 18.08
C ILE A 82 -8.00 -2.56 17.80
N ALA A 83 -6.97 -2.86 17.02
CA ALA A 83 -6.61 -4.21 16.63
C ALA A 83 -5.10 -4.44 16.72
N LEU A 84 -4.71 -5.69 16.94
CA LEU A 84 -3.35 -6.17 16.78
C LEU A 84 -3.13 -6.57 15.32
N LEU A 85 -2.40 -5.74 14.59
CA LEU A 85 -1.96 -6.02 13.23
C LEU A 85 -0.69 -6.87 13.27
N LYS A 86 -0.72 -8.04 12.64
CA LYS A 86 0.46 -8.84 12.31
C LYS A 86 0.92 -8.49 10.90
N ILE A 87 2.23 -8.28 10.74
CA ILE A 87 2.93 -8.15 9.45
C ILE A 87 4.00 -9.23 9.46
N ASN A 88 3.97 -10.15 8.50
CA ASN A 88 4.92 -11.25 8.40
C ASN A 88 5.59 -11.22 7.04
N LYS A 89 6.93 -11.28 6.99
CA LYS A 89 7.67 -11.34 5.73
C LYS A 89 7.41 -12.68 5.04
N ASN A 90 7.13 -12.64 3.74
CA ASN A 90 6.92 -13.85 2.95
C ASN A 90 8.25 -14.53 2.70
N SER A 91 8.36 -15.81 3.06
CA SER A 91 9.53 -16.64 2.75
C SER A 91 9.65 -16.91 1.25
N ASN A 92 8.51 -17.01 0.57
CA ASN A 92 8.40 -17.11 -0.88
C ASN A 92 7.52 -15.98 -1.42
N PRO A 93 8.09 -14.80 -1.73
CA PRO A 93 7.31 -13.66 -2.20
C PRO A 93 6.72 -13.90 -3.60
N GLU A 94 5.52 -13.39 -3.86
CA GLU A 94 4.84 -13.51 -5.17
C GLU A 94 5.57 -12.76 -6.30
N VAL A 95 6.41 -11.79 -5.91
CA VAL A 95 7.35 -11.10 -6.79
C VAL A 95 8.76 -11.40 -6.31
N GLU A 96 9.60 -11.90 -7.22
CA GLU A 96 11.01 -12.14 -6.93
C GLU A 96 11.69 -10.87 -6.41
N MET A 97 12.54 -11.01 -5.38
CA MET A 97 13.20 -9.87 -4.73
C MET A 97 14.01 -9.00 -5.70
N GLN A 98 14.61 -9.59 -6.74
CA GLN A 98 15.32 -8.86 -7.80
C GLN A 98 14.43 -7.91 -8.60
N ASN A 99 13.12 -8.20 -8.67
CA ASN A 99 12.12 -7.40 -9.39
C ASN A 99 11.37 -6.43 -8.47
N LYS A 100 11.67 -6.41 -7.16
CA LYS A 100 10.98 -5.58 -6.16
C LYS A 100 10.94 -4.10 -6.54
N SER A 101 12.07 -3.52 -6.94
CA SER A 101 12.12 -2.10 -7.31
C SER A 101 11.24 -1.79 -8.52
N ILE A 102 11.22 -2.68 -9.52
CA ILE A 102 10.44 -2.50 -10.75
C ILE A 102 8.94 -2.64 -10.45
N TYR A 103 8.56 -3.59 -9.58
CA TYR A 103 7.19 -3.73 -9.11
C TYR A 103 6.71 -2.48 -8.39
N GLN A 104 7.53 -1.93 -7.49
CA GLN A 104 7.19 -0.70 -6.77
C GLN A 104 7.00 0.48 -7.73
N ASP A 105 7.89 0.62 -8.69
CA ASP A 105 7.77 1.63 -9.75
C ASP A 105 6.50 1.44 -10.59
N PHE A 106 6.18 0.21 -10.98
CA PHE A 106 4.98 -0.12 -11.76
C PHE A 106 3.69 0.23 -11.01
N VAL A 107 3.57 -0.18 -9.74
CA VAL A 107 2.38 0.13 -8.91
C VAL A 107 2.25 1.63 -8.72
N VAL A 108 3.35 2.33 -8.39
CA VAL A 108 3.29 3.79 -8.20
C VAL A 108 2.95 4.52 -9.50
N TYR A 109 3.52 4.09 -10.63
CA TYR A 109 3.18 4.63 -11.93
C TYR A 109 1.67 4.52 -12.19
N ALA A 110 1.11 3.32 -12.04
CA ALA A 110 -0.29 3.02 -12.36
C ALA A 110 -1.28 3.84 -11.51
N PHE A 111 -1.03 3.97 -10.22
CA PHE A 111 -1.87 4.76 -9.30
C PHE A 111 -1.81 6.28 -9.56
N ASN A 112 -0.75 6.78 -10.20
CA ASN A 112 -0.48 8.21 -10.37
C ASN A 112 -0.69 8.74 -11.79
N GLN A 113 -1.31 7.97 -12.70
CA GLN A 113 -1.58 8.44 -14.06
C GLN A 113 -2.74 9.44 -14.19
N PHE A 114 -3.54 9.62 -13.13
CA PHE A 114 -4.76 10.45 -13.16
C PHE A 114 -5.69 10.11 -14.35
N LYS A 115 -5.84 8.81 -14.64
CA LYS A 115 -6.74 8.29 -15.68
C LYS A 115 -8.00 7.66 -15.06
N PRO A 116 -9.12 7.59 -15.81
CA PRO A 116 -10.38 7.08 -15.26
C PRO A 116 -10.32 5.62 -14.79
N ASN A 117 -9.53 4.79 -15.47
CA ASN A 117 -9.43 3.35 -15.21
C ASN A 117 -7.99 2.84 -15.47
N ILE A 118 -7.75 1.58 -15.07
CA ILE A 118 -6.45 0.90 -15.17
C ILE A 118 -6.02 0.68 -16.61
N VAL A 119 -6.97 0.45 -17.54
CA VAL A 119 -6.67 0.24 -18.96
C VAL A 119 -6.09 1.50 -19.57
N ASP A 120 -6.70 2.66 -19.33
CA ASP A 120 -6.21 3.95 -19.79
C ASP A 120 -4.88 4.30 -19.13
N GLY A 121 -4.75 4.05 -17.83
CA GLY A 121 -3.51 4.30 -17.07
C GLY A 121 -2.31 3.48 -17.53
N LEU A 122 -2.51 2.23 -17.96
CA LEU A 122 -1.41 1.35 -18.37
C LEU A 122 -1.21 1.25 -19.89
N SER A 123 -2.06 1.91 -20.67
CA SER A 123 -2.07 1.82 -22.14
C SER A 123 -0.72 2.17 -22.79
N SER A 124 0.01 3.15 -22.27
CA SER A 124 1.34 3.57 -22.73
C SER A 124 2.44 2.52 -22.50
N VAL A 125 2.23 1.64 -21.53
CA VAL A 125 3.23 0.65 -21.06
C VAL A 125 2.94 -0.75 -21.61
N MET A 126 1.66 -1.13 -21.75
CA MET A 126 1.28 -2.48 -22.18
C MET A 126 0.46 -2.53 -23.48
N GLY A 127 -0.06 -1.39 -23.94
CA GLY A 127 -1.01 -1.33 -25.06
C GLY A 127 -2.44 -1.64 -24.64
N ARG A 128 -3.40 -0.88 -25.17
CA ARG A 128 -4.83 -1.02 -24.83
C ARG A 128 -5.39 -2.40 -25.17
N SER A 129 -5.08 -2.94 -26.35
CA SER A 129 -5.57 -4.25 -26.80
C SER A 129 -5.14 -5.38 -25.86
N ASN A 130 -3.88 -5.35 -25.42
CA ASN A 130 -3.36 -6.33 -24.46
C ASN A 130 -4.03 -6.20 -23.10
N LEU A 131 -4.28 -4.98 -22.61
CA LEU A 131 -4.96 -4.77 -21.33
C LEU A 131 -6.41 -5.25 -21.35
N LEU A 132 -7.13 -5.11 -22.47
CA LEU A 132 -8.47 -5.66 -22.65
C LEU A 132 -8.47 -7.19 -22.68
N ARG A 133 -7.44 -7.80 -23.28
CA ARG A 133 -7.27 -9.26 -23.22
C ARG A 133 -6.98 -9.73 -21.78
N LEU A 134 -6.03 -9.06 -21.12
CA LEU A 134 -5.65 -9.36 -19.73
C LEU A 134 -6.80 -9.13 -18.74
N SER A 135 -7.71 -8.17 -19.00
CA SER A 135 -8.87 -7.99 -18.13
C SER A 135 -9.79 -9.20 -18.12
N SER A 136 -9.94 -9.88 -19.26
CA SER A 136 -10.69 -11.12 -19.36
C SER A 136 -9.97 -12.28 -18.68
N GLU A 137 -8.66 -12.41 -18.94
CA GLU A 137 -7.82 -13.48 -18.36
C GLU A 137 -7.71 -13.39 -16.83
N LEU A 138 -7.47 -12.18 -16.31
CA LEU A 138 -7.32 -11.88 -14.88
C LEU A 138 -8.64 -11.52 -14.19
N LYS A 139 -9.76 -11.56 -14.91
CA LYS A 139 -11.12 -11.36 -14.40
C LYS A 139 -11.34 -10.04 -13.65
N PHE A 140 -10.80 -8.93 -14.18
CA PHE A 140 -11.11 -7.58 -13.69
C PHE A 140 -11.90 -6.79 -14.74
N SER A 141 -12.66 -5.78 -14.31
CA SER A 141 -13.38 -4.94 -15.26
C SER A 141 -12.41 -3.98 -15.97
N PRO A 142 -12.47 -3.80 -17.31
CA PRO A 142 -11.71 -2.78 -18.02
C PRO A 142 -11.88 -1.36 -17.45
N SER A 143 -13.05 -1.07 -16.85
CA SER A 143 -13.35 0.21 -16.21
C SER A 143 -12.86 0.32 -14.76
N SER A 144 -12.22 -0.71 -14.22
CA SER A 144 -11.73 -0.71 -12.84
C SER A 144 -10.65 0.34 -12.62
N LYS A 145 -10.72 1.01 -11.47
CA LYS A 145 -9.62 1.83 -10.94
C LYS A 145 -8.50 0.94 -10.40
N PRO A 146 -7.25 1.44 -10.32
CA PRO A 146 -6.13 0.70 -9.72
C PRO A 146 -6.45 0.12 -8.32
N SER A 147 -7.17 0.86 -7.50
CA SER A 147 -7.56 0.44 -6.14
C SER A 147 -8.59 -0.69 -6.11
N GLN A 148 -9.23 -1.02 -7.23
CA GLN A 148 -10.25 -2.07 -7.29
C GLN A 148 -9.66 -3.44 -7.63
N LEU A 149 -8.43 -3.50 -8.15
CA LEU A 149 -7.75 -4.76 -8.46
C LEU A 149 -7.22 -5.42 -7.19
N ASP A 150 -7.28 -6.75 -7.13
CA ASP A 150 -6.69 -7.57 -6.07
C ASP A 150 -5.22 -7.93 -6.32
N SER A 151 -4.60 -8.67 -5.39
CA SER A 151 -3.17 -9.01 -5.46
C SER A 151 -2.86 -9.82 -6.72
N GLU A 152 -3.63 -10.87 -6.98
CA GLU A 152 -3.42 -11.78 -8.10
C GLU A 152 -3.49 -11.03 -9.44
N GLN A 153 -4.45 -10.11 -9.58
CA GLN A 153 -4.59 -9.24 -10.75
C GLN A 153 -3.37 -8.33 -10.93
N TRP A 154 -2.88 -7.72 -9.85
CA TRP A 154 -1.67 -6.90 -9.90
C TRP A 154 -0.42 -7.70 -10.27
N ILE A 155 -0.26 -8.92 -9.72
CA ILE A 155 0.83 -9.83 -10.06
C ILE A 155 0.75 -10.25 -11.52
N GLY A 156 -0.44 -10.60 -12.02
CA GLY A 156 -0.66 -10.97 -13.42
C GLY A 156 -0.27 -9.85 -14.39
N LEU A 157 -0.71 -8.61 -14.13
CA LEU A 157 -0.32 -7.44 -14.93
C LEU A 157 1.19 -7.18 -14.89
N PHE A 158 1.81 -7.33 -13.72
CA PHE A 158 3.25 -7.15 -13.56
C PHE A 158 4.05 -8.22 -14.32
N ASN A 159 3.65 -9.48 -14.22
CA ASN A 159 4.30 -10.58 -14.93
C ASN A 159 4.20 -10.39 -16.44
N TYR A 160 3.06 -9.90 -16.95
CA TYR A 160 2.91 -9.55 -18.36
C TYR A 160 3.90 -8.47 -18.79
N LEU A 161 4.07 -7.41 -18.00
CA LEU A 161 5.01 -6.33 -18.26
C LEU A 161 6.46 -6.84 -18.34
N ILE A 162 6.90 -7.60 -17.33
CA ILE A 162 8.27 -8.13 -17.26
C ILE A 162 8.58 -9.12 -18.37
N LYS A 163 7.58 -9.89 -18.83
CA LYS A 163 7.77 -10.90 -19.89
C LYS A 163 7.71 -10.30 -21.29
N ASN A 164 6.78 -9.38 -21.56
CA ASN A 164 6.44 -8.97 -22.93
C ASN A 164 6.80 -7.52 -23.27
N ASN A 165 7.04 -6.66 -22.28
CA ASN A 165 7.22 -5.21 -22.48
C ASN A 165 8.46 -4.68 -21.73
N ARG A 166 9.56 -5.43 -21.71
CA ARG A 166 10.80 -5.01 -21.02
C ARG A 166 11.35 -3.67 -21.51
N ASN A 167 11.21 -3.39 -22.81
CA ASN A 167 11.59 -2.12 -23.41
C ASN A 167 10.79 -0.92 -22.86
N LYS A 168 9.61 -1.14 -22.27
CA LYS A 168 8.76 -0.11 -21.65
C LYS A 168 9.07 0.10 -20.17
N LEU A 169 9.96 -0.67 -19.56
CA LEU A 169 10.33 -0.48 -18.14
C LEU A 169 10.92 0.90 -17.86
N GLY A 170 11.57 1.53 -18.85
CA GLY A 170 12.04 2.91 -18.74
C GLY A 170 10.93 3.93 -18.48
N VAL A 171 9.68 3.64 -18.88
CA VAL A 171 8.53 4.53 -18.67
C VAL A 171 8.10 4.56 -17.20
N VAL A 172 8.18 3.42 -16.50
CA VAL A 172 7.76 3.33 -15.09
C VAL A 172 8.90 3.62 -14.12
N LYS A 173 10.15 3.42 -14.56
CA LYS A 173 11.35 3.50 -13.73
C LYS A 173 11.46 4.81 -12.95
N GLY A 174 11.72 4.70 -11.65
CA GLY A 174 11.92 5.83 -10.74
C GLY A 174 10.62 6.46 -10.20
N SER A 175 9.45 5.96 -10.59
CA SER A 175 8.16 6.43 -10.08
C SER A 175 8.08 6.35 -8.55
N PHE A 176 8.56 5.26 -7.95
CA PHE A 176 8.54 5.09 -6.49
C PHE A 176 9.49 6.05 -5.79
N SER A 177 10.71 6.21 -6.29
CA SER A 177 11.69 7.17 -5.75
C SER A 177 11.19 8.60 -5.83
N LYS A 178 10.56 8.99 -6.94
CA LYS A 178 9.93 10.31 -7.11
C LYS A 178 8.81 10.53 -6.09
N LEU A 179 7.94 9.54 -5.88
CA LEU A 179 6.91 9.60 -4.84
C LEU A 179 7.51 9.80 -3.45
N LYS A 180 8.58 9.08 -3.11
CA LYS A 180 9.27 9.25 -1.82
C LYS A 180 9.82 10.66 -1.64
N GLN A 181 10.46 11.22 -2.67
CA GLN A 181 11.00 12.58 -2.64
C GLN A 181 9.91 13.65 -2.51
N GLN A 182 8.74 13.43 -3.12
CA GLN A 182 7.59 14.32 -2.93
C GLN A 182 7.07 14.24 -1.49
N GLN A 183 6.93 13.02 -0.96
CA GLN A 183 6.44 12.82 0.41
C GLN A 183 7.39 13.37 1.48
N SER A 184 8.70 13.37 1.26
CA SER A 184 9.67 13.91 2.23
C SER A 184 9.63 15.44 2.34
N LYS A 185 9.10 16.13 1.32
CA LYS A 185 8.93 17.60 1.31
C LYS A 185 7.64 18.07 1.98
N LEU A 186 6.71 17.16 2.27
CA LEU A 186 5.45 17.50 2.90
C LEU A 186 5.62 17.61 4.41
N GLU A 187 5.28 18.77 4.98
CA GLU A 187 5.15 18.92 6.43
C GLU A 187 3.97 18.08 6.94
N LYS A 188 4.27 17.12 7.84
CA LYS A 188 3.23 16.33 8.49
C LYS A 188 2.67 17.09 9.68
N ILE A 189 1.50 17.69 9.50
CA ILE A 189 0.76 18.31 10.60
C ILE A 189 0.06 17.20 11.41
N ASN A 190 0.61 16.89 12.59
CA ASN A 190 0.02 15.95 13.52
C ASN A 190 -1.06 16.66 14.34
N ARG A 191 -2.33 16.55 13.95
CA ARG A 191 -3.45 17.09 14.74
C ARG A 191 -3.66 16.24 16.00
N THR A 192 -2.97 16.58 17.09
CA THR A 192 -3.26 16.03 18.42
C THR A 192 -4.28 16.90 19.17
N ARG A 193 -5.08 16.28 20.05
CA ARG A 193 -6.11 16.95 20.87
C ARG A 193 -5.56 18.10 21.74
N VAL A 194 -4.25 18.12 21.98
CA VAL A 194 -3.54 19.10 22.82
C VAL A 194 -3.15 20.36 22.02
N ASP A 195 -3.25 20.32 20.69
CA ASP A 195 -2.73 21.38 19.83
C ASP A 195 -3.74 22.55 19.72
N LYS A 196 -3.64 23.51 20.64
CA LYS A 196 -4.49 24.71 20.69
C LYS A 196 -4.30 25.64 19.47
N GLY A 197 -3.32 25.38 18.60
CA GLY A 197 -2.99 26.18 17.41
C GLY A 197 -3.84 25.91 16.17
N TRP A 198 -4.69 24.88 16.15
CA TRP A 198 -5.40 24.44 14.92
C TRP A 198 -6.30 25.52 14.28
N LYS A 199 -6.76 26.51 15.05
CA LYS A 199 -7.57 27.63 14.56
C LYS A 199 -6.81 28.63 13.67
N LYS A 200 -5.46 28.64 13.70
CA LYS A 200 -4.66 29.56 12.88
C LYS A 200 -4.62 29.19 11.39
N PHE A 201 -4.99 27.96 11.03
CA PHE A 201 -4.88 27.44 9.66
C PHE A 201 -6.18 27.55 8.84
N ARG A 202 -7.13 28.39 9.28
CA ARG A 202 -8.44 28.57 8.63
C ARG A 202 -8.54 29.86 7.79
N LYS A 203 -7.43 30.53 7.53
CA LYS A 203 -7.34 31.67 6.60
C LYS A 203 -6.26 31.41 5.56
N ASN A 204 -6.70 30.94 4.40
CA ASN A 204 -6.46 31.49 3.06
C ASN A 204 -7.28 30.67 2.07
#